data_AF-A0A3R7A4E8-F1
#
_entry.id   AF-A0A3R7A4E8-F1
#
_cell.length_a   1.000
_cell.length_b   1.000
_cell.length_c   1.000
_cell.angle_alpha   90.00
_cell.angle_beta   90.00
_cell.angle_gamma   90.00
#
_symmetry.space_group_name_H-M   'P 1'
#
loop_
_entity.id
_entity.type
_entity.pdbx_description
1 polymer ?
#
loop_
_entity_poly.entity_id
_entity_poly.type
_entity_poly.pdbx_seq_one_letter_code
_entity_poly.pdbx_strand_id
1 'polypeptide(L)'
;MQGVQRWKDYSSNPDRGGYIIGHNWSILGLLSSFSGRCLCFPIIARRISGKNNPSLSGKLLGCDRLKRSVRVEVALDGDLLHVVVDAYFATASFIKPLMEKGIAVISRLRKNAVGWDDAPEYSGRGRPRKRGKQ
;
A
#
# COMPACT_ATOMS: atom_id res chain seq x y z
N MET A 1 15.53 -16.64 13.22
CA MET A 1 14.10 -16.44 13.57
C MET A 1 13.25 -16.54 12.32
N GLN A 2 12.21 -17.37 12.31
CA GLN A 2 11.31 -17.53 11.15
C GLN A 2 10.43 -16.29 10.92
N GLY A 3 10.14 -15.92 9.67
CA GLY A 3 9.23 -14.81 9.35
C GLY A 3 9.79 -13.40 9.62
N VAL A 4 11.08 -13.28 10.00
CA VAL A 4 11.77 -11.99 10.12
C VAL A 4 12.21 -11.52 8.75
N GLN A 5 11.97 -10.25 8.46
CA GLN A 5 12.27 -9.61 7.19
C GLN A 5 13.24 -8.44 7.40
N ARG A 6 14.07 -8.18 6.39
CA ARG A 6 14.98 -7.04 6.33
C ARG A 6 14.50 -6.09 5.24
N TRP A 7 14.21 -4.86 5.62
CA TRP A 7 13.75 -3.79 4.73
C TRP A 7 14.79 -2.68 4.72
N LYS A 8 15.00 -2.05 3.56
CA LYS A 8 15.80 -0.83 3.50
C LYS A 8 15.05 0.27 4.25
N ASP A 9 15.74 0.96 5.16
CA ASP A 9 15.15 2.14 5.79
C ASP A 9 15.18 3.29 4.78
N TYR A 10 14.03 3.91 4.57
CA TYR A 10 13.88 5.12 3.75
C TYR A 10 13.64 6.36 4.61
N SER A 11 13.72 6.22 5.94
CA SER A 11 13.70 7.34 6.86
C SER A 11 14.92 8.24 6.61
N SER A 12 14.75 9.54 6.79
CA SER A 12 15.83 10.52 6.69
C SER A 12 16.67 10.60 7.97
N ASN A 13 16.49 9.67 8.92
CA ASN A 13 17.20 9.69 10.18
C ASN A 13 18.49 8.84 10.06
N PRO A 14 19.69 9.47 10.08
CA PRO A 14 20.95 8.75 9.93
C PRO A 14 21.23 7.79 11.09
N ASP A 15 20.70 8.04 12.29
CA ASP A 15 20.97 7.25 13.50
C ASP A 15 20.26 5.89 13.52
N ARG A 16 19.29 5.67 12.63
CA ARG A 16 18.52 4.41 12.54
C ARG A 16 19.19 3.32 11.70
N GLY A 17 20.30 3.64 11.04
CA GLY A 17 20.98 2.73 10.12
C GLY A 17 20.24 2.53 8.80
N GLY A 18 20.86 1.82 7.85
CA GLY A 18 20.31 1.67 6.49
C GLY A 18 19.19 0.63 6.34
N TYR A 19 18.87 -0.13 7.39
CA TYR A 19 17.94 -1.26 7.31
C TYR A 19 17.14 -1.45 8.60
N ILE A 20 15.86 -1.78 8.43
CA ILE A 20 14.95 -2.20 9.50
C ILE A 20 14.80 -3.72 9.43
N ILE A 21 15.04 -4.41 10.55
CA ILE A 21 14.88 -5.86 10.67
C ILE A 21 13.76 -6.15 11.65
N GLY A 22 12.75 -6.92 11.25
CA GLY A 22 11.62 -7.24 12.10
C GLY A 22 10.54 -8.07 11.42
N HIS A 23 9.44 -8.31 12.13
CA HIS A 23 8.26 -8.94 11.56
C HIS A 23 7.40 -7.90 10.84
N ASN A 24 6.96 -8.22 9.63
CA ASN A 24 6.04 -7.37 8.88
C ASN A 24 4.60 -7.81 9.15
N TRP A 25 3.74 -6.87 9.50
CA TRP A 25 2.32 -7.09 9.78
C TRP A 25 1.46 -6.24 8.86
N SER A 26 0.45 -6.85 8.27
CA SER A 26 -0.66 -6.15 7.60
C SER A 26 -1.80 -6.03 8.59
N ILE A 27 -2.23 -4.80 8.86
CA ILE A 27 -3.37 -4.53 9.72
C ILE A 27 -4.44 -3.81 8.90
N LEU A 28 -5.69 -4.25 9.02
CA LEU A 28 -6.86 -3.58 8.47
C LEU A 28 -7.83 -3.31 9.62
N GLY A 29 -8.32 -2.08 9.70
CA GLY A 29 -9.33 -1.70 10.67
C GLY A 29 -10.49 -0.95 10.01
N LEU A 30 -11.67 -1.08 10.60
CA LEU A 30 -12.86 -0.32 10.26
C LEU A 30 -12.91 0.91 11.17
N LEU A 31 -12.91 2.10 10.58
CA LEU A 31 -13.18 3.33 11.31
C LEU A 31 -14.69 3.53 11.39
N SER A 32 -15.22 3.63 12.60
CA SER A 32 -16.65 3.87 12.82
C SER A 32 -16.86 4.68 14.10
N SER A 33 -17.95 5.46 14.13
CA SER A 33 -18.37 6.14 15.35
C SER A 33 -19.02 5.16 16.31
N PHE A 34 -18.57 5.16 17.56
CA PHE A 34 -19.11 4.34 18.63
C PHE A 34 -19.12 5.14 19.92
N SER A 35 -20.30 5.27 20.54
CA SER A 35 -20.48 6.02 21.79
C SER A 35 -19.92 7.45 21.73
N GLY A 36 -20.20 8.18 20.64
CA GLY A 36 -19.76 9.57 20.46
C GLY A 36 -18.26 9.75 20.18
N ARG A 37 -17.51 8.66 19.97
CA ARG A 37 -16.08 8.68 19.60
C ARG A 37 -15.86 8.00 18.27
N CYS A 38 -14.87 8.44 17.50
CA CYS A 38 -14.41 7.70 16.32
C CYS A 38 -13.41 6.63 16.78
N LEU A 39 -13.73 5.35 16.58
CA LEU A 39 -12.90 4.22 16.96
C LEU A 39 -12.46 3.42 15.73
N CYS A 40 -11.29 2.79 15.83
CA CYS A 40 -10.79 1.85 14.83
C CYS A 40 -10.96 0.42 15.35
N PHE A 41 -11.82 -0.35 14.70
CA PHE A 41 -12.06 -1.76 15.01
C PHE A 41 -11.14 -2.64 14.16
N PRO A 42 -10.16 -3.36 14.74
CA PRO A 42 -9.26 -4.21 13.95
C PRO A 42 -10.04 -5.38 13.35
N ILE A 43 -10.06 -5.48 12.02
CA ILE A 43 -10.69 -6.59 11.28
C ILE A 43 -9.67 -7.68 10.99
N ILE A 44 -8.47 -7.28 10.55
CA ILE A 44 -7.41 -8.21 10.16
C ILE A 44 -6.11 -7.75 10.81
N ALA A 45 -5.39 -8.69 11.43
CA ALA A 45 -3.98 -8.55 11.78
C ALA A 45 -3.26 -9.80 11.27
N ARG A 46 -2.48 -9.67 10.20
CA ARG A 46 -1.81 -10.79 9.54
C ARG A 46 -0.32 -10.56 9.43
N ARG A 47 0.48 -11.50 9.92
CA ARG A 47 1.92 -11.50 9.67
C ARG A 47 2.18 -11.81 8.20
N ILE A 48 2.82 -10.89 7.50
CA ILE A 48 3.32 -11.11 6.15
C ILE A 48 4.62 -11.88 6.26
N SER A 49 4.73 -12.97 5.52
CA SER A 49 5.95 -13.74 5.46
C SER A 49 6.86 -13.32 4.31
N GLY A 50 8.16 -13.22 4.57
CA GLY A 50 9.16 -12.91 3.55
C GLY A 50 9.48 -14.12 2.67
N LYS A 51 9.98 -13.88 1.45
CA LYS A 51 10.39 -14.94 0.50
C LYS A 51 11.55 -15.79 1.05
N ASN A 52 12.54 -15.14 1.65
CA ASN A 52 13.74 -15.80 2.18
C ASN A 52 13.54 -16.33 3.61
N ASN A 53 12.40 -16.04 4.22
CA ASN A 53 12.11 -16.44 5.58
C ASN A 53 10.60 -16.72 5.75
N PRO A 54 10.12 -17.82 5.13
CA PRO A 54 8.72 -18.22 5.23
C PRO A 54 8.38 -18.59 6.68
N SER A 55 7.25 -18.10 7.19
CA SER A 55 6.62 -18.64 8.40
C SER A 55 5.61 -19.72 8.02
N LEU A 56 5.34 -20.65 8.95
CA LEU A 56 4.52 -21.87 8.82
C LEU A 56 3.12 -21.74 8.18
N SER A 57 2.65 -20.52 7.89
CA SER A 57 1.40 -20.27 7.16
C SER A 57 1.64 -20.16 5.66
N GLY A 58 1.25 -21.21 4.90
CA GLY A 58 0.82 -21.16 3.49
C GLY A 58 1.72 -20.41 2.49
N LYS A 59 2.27 -21.18 1.54
CA LYS A 59 3.08 -20.74 0.39
C LYS A 59 2.34 -19.77 -0.53
N LEU A 60 2.12 -18.53 -0.13
CA LEU A 60 1.90 -17.45 -1.08
C LEU A 60 3.28 -17.08 -1.64
N LEU A 61 3.36 -16.75 -2.92
CA LEU A 61 4.57 -16.45 -3.68
C LEU A 61 4.55 -14.97 -4.10
N GLY A 62 5.73 -14.38 -4.29
CA GLY A 62 5.91 -13.14 -5.08
C GLY A 62 5.75 -11.79 -4.35
N CYS A 63 6.53 -10.81 -4.80
CA CYS A 63 6.61 -9.41 -4.35
C CYS A 63 5.36 -8.55 -4.64
N ASP A 64 4.23 -9.17 -4.97
CA ASP A 64 2.98 -8.50 -5.37
C ASP A 64 1.94 -8.41 -4.24
N ARG A 65 2.32 -8.82 -3.02
CA ARG A 65 1.35 -9.22 -1.98
C ARG A 65 0.63 -8.10 -1.26
N LEU A 66 1.25 -6.96 -0.99
CA LEU A 66 0.57 -5.85 -0.32
C LEU A 66 -0.48 -5.17 -1.21
N LYS A 67 -0.33 -5.24 -2.54
CA LYS A 67 -1.29 -4.69 -3.51
C LYS A 67 -2.48 -5.63 -3.75
N ARG A 68 -2.30 -6.94 -3.58
CA ARG A 68 -3.36 -7.95 -3.73
C ARG A 68 -4.09 -8.31 -2.44
N SER A 69 -3.54 -8.00 -1.27
CA SER A 69 -4.12 -8.43 0.01
C SER A 69 -5.24 -7.55 0.53
N VAL A 70 -5.41 -6.34 -0.01
CA VAL A 70 -6.53 -5.48 0.35
C VAL A 70 -7.64 -5.63 -0.70
N ARG A 71 -8.29 -6.80 -0.73
CA ARG A 71 -9.64 -6.89 -1.29
C ARG A 71 -10.56 -6.24 -0.27
N VAL A 72 -10.77 -4.93 -0.42
CA VAL A 72 -11.83 -4.21 0.28
C VAL A 72 -13.13 -4.53 -0.44
N GLU A 73 -13.67 -5.72 -0.21
CA GLU A 73 -15.07 -6.04 -0.54
C GLU A 73 -15.90 -5.63 0.66
N VAL A 74 -16.07 -4.32 0.83
CA VAL A 74 -16.98 -3.79 1.85
C VAL A 74 -18.24 -3.40 1.09
N ALA A 75 -19.30 -4.18 1.28
CA ALA A 75 -20.64 -3.83 0.84
C ALA A 75 -21.13 -2.70 1.76
N LEU A 76 -20.82 -1.45 1.39
CA LEU A 76 -21.46 -0.27 1.97
C LEU A 76 -22.47 0.21 0.94
N ASP A 77 -23.74 0.20 1.31
CA ASP A 77 -24.79 0.79 0.50
C ASP A 77 -24.61 2.32 0.47
N GLY A 78 -24.46 2.87 -0.74
CA GLY A 78 -24.66 4.29 -1.03
C GLY A 78 -23.55 5.29 -0.64
N ASP A 79 -22.72 4.99 0.36
CA ASP A 79 -21.71 5.95 0.86
C ASP A 79 -20.34 5.81 0.18
N LEU A 80 -19.71 6.97 -0.09
CA LEU A 80 -18.33 7.06 -0.58
C LEU A 80 -17.37 6.40 0.42
N LEU A 81 -16.84 5.23 0.05
CA LEU A 81 -15.85 4.53 0.85
C LEU A 81 -14.51 5.29 0.83
N HIS A 82 -14.03 5.66 2.01
CA HIS A 82 -12.72 6.25 2.21
C HIS A 82 -11.74 5.27 2.84
N VAL A 83 -10.54 5.18 2.26
CA VAL A 83 -9.46 4.32 2.75
C VAL A 83 -8.30 5.18 3.23
N VAL A 84 -7.96 5.07 4.52
CA VAL A 84 -6.79 5.74 5.11
C VAL A 84 -5.61 4.77 5.13
N VAL A 85 -4.51 5.15 4.49
CA VAL A 85 -3.28 4.34 4.43
C VAL A 85 -2.03 5.17 4.68
N ASP A 86 -0.94 4.51 5.05
CA ASP A 86 0.34 5.18 5.22
C ASP A 86 0.98 5.57 3.86
N ALA A 87 2.13 6.26 3.93
CA ALA A 87 2.90 6.63 2.74
C ALA A 87 3.45 5.40 1.98
N TYR A 88 3.56 4.23 2.61
CA TYR A 88 4.02 3.04 1.93
C TYR A 88 3.06 2.64 0.81
N PHE A 89 1.75 2.77 1.02
CA PHE A 89 0.71 2.45 0.02
C PHE A 89 0.48 3.56 -1.02
N ALA A 90 1.00 4.77 -0.81
CA ALA A 90 0.83 5.92 -1.71
C ALA A 90 1.59 5.75 -3.05
N THR A 91 1.17 4.79 -3.87
CA THR A 91 1.72 4.46 -5.19
C THR A 91 0.62 4.41 -6.23
N ALA A 92 0.91 4.83 -7.46
CA ALA A 92 -0.09 4.84 -8.55
C ALA A 92 -0.76 3.47 -8.76
N SER A 93 0.00 2.37 -8.65
CA SER A 93 -0.53 1.01 -8.79
C SER A 93 -1.49 0.57 -7.67
N PHE A 94 -1.48 1.26 -6.53
CA PHE A 94 -2.41 1.01 -5.43
C PHE A 94 -3.61 1.96 -5.50
N ILE A 95 -3.34 3.25 -5.77
CA ILE A 95 -4.36 4.30 -5.76
C ILE A 95 -5.29 4.20 -6.98
N LYS A 96 -4.75 4.04 -8.20
CA LYS A 96 -5.55 4.08 -9.44
C LYS A 96 -6.71 3.07 -9.44
N PRO A 97 -6.49 1.77 -9.11
CA PRO A 97 -7.59 0.80 -9.09
C PRO A 97 -8.67 1.07 -8.04
N LEU A 98 -8.35 1.83 -6.97
CA LEU A 98 -9.33 2.23 -5.96
C LEU A 98 -10.14 3.43 -6.45
N MET A 99 -9.49 4.42 -7.06
CA MET A 99 -10.15 5.58 -7.66
C MET A 99 -11.10 5.17 -8.80
N GLU A 100 -10.69 4.22 -9.65
CA GLU A 100 -11.54 3.66 -10.71
C GLU A 100 -12.82 2.99 -10.17
N LYS A 101 -12.82 2.59 -8.90
CA LYS A 101 -13.98 2.02 -8.20
C LYS A 101 -14.77 3.05 -7.38
N GLY A 102 -14.43 4.33 -7.48
CA GLY A 102 -15.06 5.39 -6.69
C GLY A 102 -14.63 5.42 -5.21
N ILE A 103 -13.56 4.72 -4.85
CA ILE A 103 -13.03 4.68 -3.48
C ILE A 103 -12.00 5.80 -3.32
N ALA A 104 -12.22 6.72 -2.38
CA ALA A 104 -11.25 7.77 -2.11
C ALA A 104 -10.13 7.25 -1.20
N VAL A 105 -8.89 7.68 -1.49
CA VAL A 105 -7.70 7.25 -0.73
C VAL A 105 -7.07 8.45 -0.04
N ILE A 106 -6.97 8.38 1.28
CA ILE A 106 -6.31 9.36 2.12
C ILE A 106 -4.96 8.77 2.54
N SER A 107 -3.87 9.44 2.18
CA SER A 107 -2.54 8.96 2.54
C SER A 107 -1.55 10.11 2.68
N ARG A 108 -0.44 9.85 3.38
CA ARG A 108 0.71 10.75 3.31
C ARG A 108 1.39 10.57 1.95
N LEU A 109 1.67 11.69 1.26
CA LEU A 109 2.43 11.65 0.02
C LEU A 109 3.86 11.14 0.28
N ARG A 110 4.36 10.25 -0.59
CA ARG A 110 5.76 9.81 -0.51
C ARG A 110 6.70 10.95 -0.87
N LYS A 111 7.84 11.05 -0.17
CA LYS A 111 8.91 12.02 -0.48
C LYS A 111 9.44 11.90 -1.92
N ASN A 112 9.37 10.70 -2.51
CA ASN A 112 9.79 10.44 -3.88
C ASN A 112 8.64 10.39 -4.89
N ALA A 113 7.44 10.88 -4.52
CA ALA A 113 6.36 11.05 -5.47
C ALA A 113 6.72 12.16 -6.44
N VAL A 114 6.45 11.93 -7.73
CA VAL A 114 6.63 12.91 -8.80
C VAL A 114 5.32 12.96 -9.56
N GLY A 115 4.75 14.15 -9.69
CA GLY A 115 3.61 14.40 -10.57
C GLY A 115 4.11 14.33 -12.01
N TRP A 116 3.58 13.39 -12.78
CA TRP A 116 3.84 13.34 -14.22
C TRP A 116 2.54 13.64 -14.92
N ASP A 117 2.60 14.44 -15.98
CA ASP A 117 1.50 14.57 -16.93
C ASP A 117 1.22 13.22 -17.59
N ASP A 118 0.04 13.14 -18.24
CA ASP A 118 -0.32 11.99 -19.05
C ASP A 118 0.70 11.74 -20.16
N ALA A 119 0.88 10.47 -20.50
CA ALA A 119 1.80 10.09 -21.55
C ALA A 119 1.35 10.73 -22.88
N PRO A 120 2.26 11.39 -23.63
CA PRO A 120 1.91 11.98 -24.91
C PRO A 120 1.50 10.87 -25.90
N GLU A 121 0.66 11.22 -26.86
CA GLU A 121 0.30 10.32 -27.95
C GLU A 121 1.56 9.81 -28.66
N TYR A 122 1.59 8.50 -28.90
CA TYR A 122 2.76 7.83 -29.43
C TYR A 122 2.73 7.79 -30.96
N SER A 123 3.61 8.55 -31.61
CA SER A 123 3.78 8.57 -33.07
C SER A 123 5.24 8.27 -33.44
N GLY A 124 5.65 7.00 -33.47
CA GLY A 124 7.02 6.67 -33.89
C GLY A 124 7.44 5.20 -33.81
N ARG A 125 8.74 4.96 -34.02
CA ARG A 125 9.42 3.65 -33.90
C ARG A 125 10.18 3.61 -32.57
N GLY A 126 10.00 2.56 -31.78
CA GLY A 126 10.61 2.42 -30.44
C GLY A 126 9.61 2.06 -29.34
N ARG A 127 10.02 2.27 -28.08
CA ARG A 127 9.17 1.98 -26.91
C ARG A 127 8.36 3.23 -26.53
N PRO A 128 7.03 3.14 -26.44
CA PRO A 128 6.19 4.25 -25.98
C PRO A 128 6.61 4.79 -24.62
N ARG A 129 6.55 6.11 -24.47
CA ARG A 129 6.78 6.78 -23.19
C ARG A 129 5.62 6.44 -22.24
N LYS A 130 5.95 6.14 -20.98
CA LYS A 130 4.96 5.80 -19.94
C LYS A 130 4.48 7.00 -19.14
N ARG A 131 5.10 8.17 -19.32
CA ARG A 131 4.94 9.38 -18.51
C ARG A 131 5.12 10.61 -19.40
N GLY A 132 4.37 11.66 -19.12
CA GLY A 132 4.47 12.98 -19.75
C GLY A 132 5.61 13.82 -19.19
N LYS A 133 5.41 15.13 -19.11
CA LYS A 133 6.34 16.06 -18.45
C LYS A 133 6.23 15.93 -16.92
N GLN A 134 7.28 16.35 -16.21
CA GLN A 134 7.31 16.46 -14.76
C GLN A 134 6.89 17.87 -14.35
#